data_AF-A0AA38FR97-F1
#
_entry.id   AF-A0AA38FR97-F1
#
_cell.length_a   1.000
_cell.length_b   1.000
_cell.length_c   1.000
_cell.angle_alpha   90.00
_cell.angle_beta   90.00
_cell.angle_gamma   90.00
#
_symmetry.space_group_name_H-M   'P 1'
#
loop_
_entity.id
_entity.type
_entity.pdbx_description
1 polymer ?
#
loop_
_entity_poly.entity_id
_entity_poly.type
_entity_poly.pdbx_seq_one_letter_code
_entity_poly.pdbx_strand_id
1 'polypeptide(L)' 'IKPFYLSLLINGFKFSNCIIDAGASDNMMPEKVAHALGLTLTKSYRRCYFMKTKQVPLIGQIKDAQFAFVTFPEKR' A
#
# COMPACT_ATOMS: atom_id res chain seq x y z
N ILE A 1 -4.97 -5.78 19.99
CA ILE A 1 -5.83 -5.51 18.80
C ILE A 1 -5.31 -6.39 17.67
N LYS A 2 -6.16 -7.17 17.00
CA LYS A 2 -5.75 -7.99 15.85
C LYS A 2 -5.72 -7.10 14.59
N PRO A 3 -4.72 -7.23 13.70
CA PRO A 3 -4.69 -6.49 12.45
C PRO A 3 -5.92 -6.82 11.61
N PHE A 4 -6.55 -5.79 11.07
CA PHE A 4 -7.66 -5.94 10.13
C PHE A 4 -7.10 -5.96 8.71
N TYR A 5 -7.31 -7.07 8.01
CA TYR A 5 -6.87 -7.25 6.64
C TYR A 5 -8.04 -7.07 5.68
N LEU A 6 -7.74 -6.54 4.50
CA LEU A 6 -8.67 -6.44 3.39
C LEU A 6 -8.02 -6.83 2.08
N SER A 7 -8.86 -7.03 1.07
CA SER A 7 -8.44 -7.21 -0.30
C SER A 7 -8.65 -5.95 -1.14
N LEU A 8 -7.66 -5.60 -1.96
CA LEU A 8 -7.71 -4.52 -2.95
C LEU A 8 -7.47 -5.04 -4.36
N LEU A 9 -8.16 -4.47 -5.33
CA LEU A 9 -7.84 -4.58 -6.75
C LEU A 9 -7.08 -3.32 -7.15
N ILE A 10 -5.83 -3.46 -7.58
CA ILE A 10 -4.98 -2.34 -8.03
C ILE A 10 -4.45 -2.68 -9.41
N ASN A 11 -4.73 -1.83 -10.41
CA ASN A 11 -4.34 -2.06 -11.80
C ASN A 11 -4.68 -3.48 -12.33
N GLY A 12 -5.84 -4.02 -11.94
CA GLY A 12 -6.29 -5.37 -12.32
C GLY A 12 -5.75 -6.53 -11.47
N PHE A 13 -4.85 -6.27 -10.51
CA PHE A 13 -4.28 -7.30 -9.62
C PHE A 13 -4.93 -7.30 -8.25
N LYS A 14 -5.33 -8.50 -7.78
CA LYS A 14 -5.92 -8.71 -6.46
C LYS A 14 -4.84 -8.89 -5.38
N PHE A 15 -4.84 -8.04 -4.38
CA PHE A 15 -4.09 -8.17 -3.13
C PHE A 15 -5.04 -8.53 -2.02
N SER A 16 -4.69 -9.48 -1.14
CA SER A 16 -5.57 -9.93 -0.06
C SER A 16 -5.03 -9.74 1.35
N ASN A 17 -3.86 -9.10 1.47
CA ASN A 17 -3.15 -8.92 2.73
C ASN A 17 -2.85 -7.43 2.99
N CYS A 18 -3.74 -6.54 2.56
CA CYS A 18 -3.61 -5.12 2.85
C CYS A 18 -4.08 -4.86 4.28
N ILE A 19 -3.28 -4.14 5.07
CA ILE A 19 -3.60 -3.84 6.47
C ILE A 19 -4.32 -2.48 6.53
N ILE A 20 -5.44 -2.41 7.25
CA ILE A 20 -5.98 -1.13 7.70
C ILE A 20 -5.20 -0.72 8.95
N ASP A 21 -4.42 0.35 8.85
CA ASP A 21 -3.75 0.99 9.97
C ASP A 21 -4.29 2.41 10.15
N ALA A 22 -5.26 2.57 11.05
CA ALA A 22 -5.85 3.87 11.36
C ALA A 22 -4.85 4.86 12.02
N GLY A 23 -3.69 4.37 12.48
CA GLY A 23 -2.61 5.21 13.02
C GLY A 23 -1.64 5.72 11.96
N ALA A 24 -1.74 5.25 10.72
CA ALA A 24 -0.87 5.66 9.63
C ALA A 24 -1.40 6.93 8.94
N SER A 25 -0.51 7.89 8.68
CA SER A 25 -0.86 9.10 7.93
C SER A 25 -0.87 8.89 6.41
N ASP A 26 -0.15 7.87 5.94
CA ASP A 26 0.06 7.61 4.51
C ASP A 26 -0.20 6.13 4.18
N ASN A 27 -0.76 5.89 2.99
CA ASN A 27 -0.85 4.55 2.42
C ASN A 27 0.49 4.14 1.81
N MET A 28 0.94 2.93 2.13
CA MET A 28 2.29 2.49 1.83
C MET A 28 2.29 1.11 1.18
N MET A 29 3.18 0.90 0.22
CA MET A 29 3.50 -0.42 -0.32
C MET A 29 4.99 -0.54 -0.61
N PRO A 30 5.55 -1.77 -0.62
CA PRO A 30 6.93 -1.97 -1.03
C PRO A 30 7.17 -1.55 -2.48
N GLU A 31 8.34 -1.00 -2.77
CA GLU A 31 8.75 -0.60 -4.13
C GLU A 31 8.57 -1.74 -5.15
N LYS A 32 9.03 -2.95 -4.79
CA LYS A 32 8.88 -4.15 -5.64
C LYS A 32 7.43 -4.45 -6.02
N VAL A 33 6.47 -4.13 -5.14
CA VAL A 33 5.04 -4.33 -5.41
C VAL A 33 4.54 -3.26 -6.37
N ALA A 34 4.94 -2.00 -6.19
CA ALA A 34 4.60 -0.93 -7.12
C ALA A 34 5.11 -1.21 -8.55
N HIS A 35 6.37 -1.65 -8.68
CA HIS A 35 6.95 -2.05 -9.97
C HIS A 35 6.24 -3.25 -10.60
N ALA A 36 5.93 -4.27 -9.80
CA ALA A 36 5.17 -5.44 -10.28
C ALA A 36 3.78 -5.07 -10.79
N LEU A 37 3.22 -3.95 -10.31
CA LEU A 37 1.93 -3.42 -10.75
C LEU A 37 2.05 -2.44 -11.94
N GLY A 38 3.24 -2.19 -12.45
CA GLY A 38 3.46 -1.19 -13.50
C GLY A 38 3.13 0.23 -13.06
N LEU A 39 3.13 0.51 -11.75
CA LEU A 39 2.85 1.84 -11.23
C LEU A 39 4.07 2.74 -11.40
N THR A 40 3.85 3.93 -11.94
CA THR A 40 4.92 4.91 -12.11
C THR A 40 5.16 5.65 -10.80
N LEU A 41 6.38 5.55 -10.28
CA LEU A 41 6.82 6.31 -9.12
C LEU A 41 7.29 7.70 -9.58
N THR A 42 6.83 8.76 -8.90
CA THR A 42 7.45 10.07 -9.04
C THR A 42 8.88 10.06 -8.45
N LYS A 43 9.67 11.11 -8.71
CA LYS A 43 10.97 11.32 -8.05
C LYS A 43 10.85 11.23 -6.52
N SER A 44 11.99 10.92 -5.88
CA SER A 44 12.06 10.64 -4.44
C SER A 44 11.35 11.70 -3.60
N TYR A 45 10.57 11.21 -2.62
CA TYR A 45 9.64 12.05 -1.89
C TYR A 45 9.83 11.88 -0.40
N ARG A 46 10.66 12.70 0.24
CA ARG A 46 10.75 12.81 1.72
C ARG A 46 11.16 11.49 2.42
N ARG A 47 11.10 11.50 3.76
CA ARG A 47 11.32 10.35 4.65
C ARG A 47 10.05 10.17 5.48
N CYS A 48 9.65 8.94 5.76
CA CYS A 48 8.54 8.66 6.68
C CYS A 48 9.05 8.12 8.01
N TYR A 49 8.28 8.31 9.08
CA TYR A 49 8.56 7.71 10.38
C TYR A 49 7.91 6.34 10.47
N PHE A 50 8.73 5.30 10.57
CA PHE A 50 8.31 3.96 10.92
C PHE A 50 8.30 3.79 12.44
N MET A 51 7.16 3.35 12.99
CA MET A 51 6.99 3.04 14.42
C MET A 51 7.51 4.12 15.38
N LYS A 52 7.31 5.41 15.01
CA LYS A 52 7.72 6.60 15.77
C LYS A 52 9.22 6.73 16.11
N THR A 53 10.06 5.81 15.66
CA THR A 53 11.43 5.66 16.16
C THR A 53 12.47 5.62 15.05
N LYS A 54 12.11 5.21 13.84
CA LYS A 54 13.03 5.09 12.70
C LYS A 54 12.51 5.84 11.49
N GLN A 55 13.35 6.69 10.89
CA GLN A 55 13.02 7.27 9.60
C GLN A 55 13.45 6.34 8.46
N VAL A 56 12.54 6.08 7.53
CA VAL A 56 12.76 5.25 6.34
C VAL A 56 12.62 6.14 5.10
N PRO A 57 13.53 6.03 4.11
CA PRO A 57 13.40 6.80 2.87
C PRO A 57 12.16 6.34 2.10
N LEU A 58 11.40 7.30 1.58
CA LEU A 58 10.33 7.06 0.63
C LEU A 58 10.90 7.20 -0.78
N ILE A 59 10.71 6.17 -1.58
CA ILE A 59 11.37 6.04 -2.89
C ILE A 59 10.63 6.88 -3.96
N GLY A 60 9.34 7.15 -3.75
CA GLY A 60 8.52 8.01 -4.60
C GLY A 60 7.06 8.04 -4.15
N GLN A 61 6.23 8.76 -4.88
CA GLN A 61 4.78 8.81 -4.70
C GLN A 61 4.08 8.26 -5.94
N ILE A 62 2.92 7.63 -5.75
CA ILE A 62 2.00 7.26 -6.84
C ILE A 62 0.84 8.26 -6.79
N LYS A 63 0.70 9.12 -7.80
CA LYS A 63 -0.30 10.22 -7.78
C LYS A 63 -1.73 9.76 -8.10
N ASP A 64 -1.86 8.80 -9.00
CA ASP A 64 -3.16 8.38 -9.56
C ASP A 64 -3.37 6.87 -9.41
N ALA A 65 -3.08 6.35 -8.21
CA ALA A 65 -3.30 4.94 -7.89
C ALA A 65 -4.80 4.64 -7.90
N GLN A 66 -5.29 3.99 -8.95
CA GLN A 66 -6.66 3.48 -8.98
C GLN A 66 -6.74 2.17 -8.20
N PHE A 67 -7.66 2.10 -7.25
CA PHE A 67 -7.92 0.89 -6.48
C PHE A 67 -9.42 0.71 -6.23
N ALA A 68 -9.83 -0.55 -6.05
CA ALA A 68 -11.17 -0.91 -5.62
C ALA A 68 -11.11 -1.91 -4.46
N PHE A 69 -12.08 -1.86 -3.55
CA PHE A 69 -12.26 -2.91 -2.56
C PHE A 69 -12.80 -4.16 -3.26
N VAL A 70 -12.27 -5.32 -2.87
CA VAL A 70 -12.77 -6.62 -3.32
C VAL A 70 -13.19 -7.43 -2.10
N THR A 71 -14.32 -8.12 -2.23
CA THR A 71 -14.94 -8.89 -1.15
C THR A 71 -14.02 -9.97 -0.60
N PHE A 72 -13.96 -10.07 0.72
CA PHE A 72 -13.31 -11.14 1.49
C PHE A 72 -14.43 -12.00 2.13
N PRO A 73 -14.54 -13.32 1.93
CA PRO A 73 -13.74 -14.24 1.12
C PRO A 73 -14.43 -14.64 -0.21
N GLU A 74 -13.64 -15.20 -1.14
CA GLU A 74 -14.17 -16.09 -2.19
C GLU A 74 -14.83 -17.27 -1.49
N LYS A 75 -16.10 -17.53 -1.81
CA LYS A 75 -16.73 -18.82 -1.47
C LYS A 75 -15.86 -19.91 -2.10
N ARG A 76 -15.12 -20.65 -1.28
CA ARG A 76 -14.60 -21.97 -1.67
C ARG A 76 -15.76 -22.95 -1.71
#